data_AF-A0A287BKS8-F1
#
_entry.id   AF-A0A287BKS8-F1
#
_cell.length_a   1.000
_cell.length_b   1.000
_cell.length_c   1.000
_cell.angle_alpha   90.00
_cell.angle_beta   90.00
_cell.angle_gamma   90.00
#
_symmetry.space_group_name_H-M   'P 1'
#
loop_
_entity.id
_entity.type
_entity.pdbx_description
1 polymer ?
#
loop_
_entity_poly.entity_id
_entity_poly.type
_entity_poly.pdbx_seq_one_letter_code
_entity_poly.pdbx_strand_id
1 'polypeptide(L)'
;MENQAHNTMGASPCEAELQELMEQIDIMVSNKKLDWERKMRALETRLDLRDQELANAQTCLDQKGQEVGLLRQKLDSLEKCNLAMTQNYEGQLQTLKAQFSKLTNSFEWDKQEILYQTHLVSVDAQQKLLSEKCNQFQNSLPKVLYPTLHICSEFMQIYILFMPSEIEKQAQSYQTQLNGKKQGMEDSSSEIPQLLCEPDHSCETTERDEFIIEKLKSAVSEIALSRNKLQDENQKLLQELKMYQRQCQAMEAGLSEVKSELQSRDDLLRIIEMERLQLHRELTKIGECRSAQENKKRLESSYSPIKEPEKKRKELFSVTPDQPNHEKELNKIRSQLCQGEEYHSSEQERMRNEISDLTEELHQKEITIATIMKKAALLERQLKMELEIKEKMLAKQQVSDMRYKAVRTENTHLKGMMGDLDPGQYMSMDLSNREHSRHTSINKLEYENERLRNDLAKLHATGKSAWAHQNTYEEGGRLSHDREPDRSTTPPLPPLPFQTKEVTSPLASDDEVFPMSPPDISFPASLAAQHFLLEEEKRAKELEKLLNTHIDELQRHTEFTLNKYTKLKQNRHI
;
A
#
# COMPACT_ATOMS: atom_id res chain seq x y z
N MET A 1 20.63 -40.43 117.96
CA MET A 1 20.99 -41.16 116.73
C MET A 1 20.06 -40.67 115.63
N GLU A 2 20.18 -39.41 115.19
CA GLU A 2 21.29 -38.78 114.43
C GLU A 2 21.12 -39.02 112.91
N ASN A 3 21.30 -38.04 112.04
CA ASN A 3 21.32 -36.58 112.25
C ASN A 3 20.88 -35.86 110.96
N GLN A 4 20.52 -34.57 111.04
CA GLN A 4 20.10 -33.80 109.86
C GLN A 4 21.28 -33.44 108.93
N ALA A 5 21.09 -33.56 107.62
CA ALA A 5 21.76 -32.75 106.61
C ALA A 5 21.01 -32.81 105.26
N HIS A 6 20.06 -31.89 105.02
CA HIS A 6 19.60 -31.62 103.66
C HIS A 6 20.70 -30.84 102.92
N ASN A 7 21.55 -31.54 102.17
CA ASN A 7 22.46 -30.90 101.21
C ASN A 7 21.73 -30.48 99.92
N THR A 8 20.61 -29.77 100.07
CA THR A 8 20.16 -28.81 99.06
C THR A 8 21.03 -27.57 99.17
N MET A 9 22.29 -27.69 98.72
CA MET A 9 23.01 -26.52 98.24
C MET A 9 22.19 -25.99 97.07
N GLY A 10 21.53 -24.86 97.26
CA GLY A 10 21.02 -24.10 96.13
C GLY A 10 22.22 -23.75 95.23
N ALA A 11 22.08 -23.95 93.92
CA ALA A 11 23.05 -23.46 92.95
C ALA A 11 23.33 -21.98 93.24
N SER A 12 24.58 -21.55 93.11
CA SER A 12 24.89 -20.14 93.36
C SER A 12 24.10 -19.26 92.38
N PRO A 13 23.73 -17.99 92.71
CA PRO A 13 22.97 -17.15 91.78
C PRO A 13 23.61 -17.06 90.38
N CYS A 14 24.94 -16.95 90.33
CA CYS A 14 25.75 -16.97 89.10
C CYS A 14 25.64 -18.30 88.30
N GLU A 15 25.49 -19.43 88.98
CA GLU A 15 25.33 -20.76 88.37
C GLU A 15 23.93 -20.96 87.79
N ALA A 16 22.89 -20.43 88.45
CA ALA A 16 21.54 -20.36 87.90
C ALA A 16 21.47 -19.42 86.68
N GLU A 17 22.06 -18.23 86.77
CA GLU A 17 22.17 -17.27 85.65
C GLU A 17 22.90 -17.87 84.44
N LEU A 18 24.01 -18.60 84.68
CA LEU A 18 24.74 -19.31 83.62
C LEU A 18 23.89 -20.40 82.96
N GLN A 19 23.13 -21.16 83.76
CA GLN A 19 22.30 -22.24 83.22
C GLN A 19 21.09 -21.70 82.43
N GLU A 20 20.49 -20.58 82.86
CA GLU A 20 19.46 -19.88 82.08
C GLU A 20 20.05 -19.34 80.75
N LEU A 21 21.23 -18.73 80.77
CA LEU A 21 21.91 -18.27 79.54
C LEU A 21 22.23 -19.41 78.58
N MET A 22 22.62 -20.59 79.08
CA MET A 22 22.82 -21.78 78.24
C MET A 22 21.49 -22.24 77.60
N GLU A 23 20.41 -22.30 78.36
CA GLU A 23 19.08 -22.67 77.83
C GLU A 23 18.58 -21.66 76.78
N GLN A 24 18.78 -20.35 77.01
CA GLN A 24 18.48 -19.30 76.03
C GLN A 24 19.32 -19.45 74.74
N ILE A 25 20.60 -19.84 74.84
CA ILE A 25 21.47 -20.11 73.70
C ILE A 25 20.99 -21.35 72.93
N ASP A 26 20.67 -22.45 73.61
CA ASP A 26 20.17 -23.68 72.96
C ASP A 26 18.82 -23.45 72.26
N ILE A 27 17.91 -22.70 72.89
CA ILE A 27 16.64 -22.26 72.27
C ILE A 27 16.91 -21.38 71.05
N MET A 28 17.86 -20.45 71.10
CA MET A 28 18.24 -19.61 69.96
C MET A 28 18.83 -20.44 68.82
N VAL A 29 19.77 -21.34 69.11
CA VAL A 29 20.44 -22.20 68.11
C VAL A 29 19.45 -23.16 67.48
N SER A 30 18.56 -23.77 68.27
CA SER A 30 17.47 -24.63 67.79
C SER A 30 16.53 -23.87 66.86
N ASN A 31 16.06 -22.67 67.26
CA ASN A 31 15.22 -21.83 66.40
C ASN A 31 15.93 -21.43 65.09
N LYS A 32 17.22 -21.07 65.13
CA LYS A 32 17.99 -20.76 63.92
C LYS A 32 18.16 -21.96 63.01
N LYS A 33 18.47 -23.15 63.56
CA LYS A 33 18.54 -24.41 62.80
C LYS A 33 17.21 -24.68 62.09
N LEU A 34 16.09 -24.59 62.82
CA LEU A 34 14.76 -24.86 62.28
C LEU A 34 14.36 -23.83 61.20
N ASP A 35 14.77 -22.56 61.34
CA ASP A 35 14.65 -21.55 60.27
C ASP A 35 15.49 -21.87 59.02
N TRP A 36 16.71 -22.40 59.16
CA TRP A 36 17.51 -22.86 58.03
C TRP A 36 16.85 -24.08 57.35
N GLU A 37 16.34 -25.04 58.12
CA GLU A 37 15.60 -26.20 57.59
C GLU A 37 14.30 -25.80 56.87
N ARG A 38 13.57 -24.79 57.36
CA ARG A 38 12.41 -24.20 56.66
C ARG A 38 12.84 -23.59 55.32
N LYS A 39 13.93 -22.81 55.31
CA LYS A 39 14.45 -22.15 54.09
C LYS A 39 14.96 -23.17 53.07
N MET A 40 15.63 -24.23 53.52
CA MET A 40 16.11 -25.30 52.65
C MET A 40 14.95 -25.98 51.93
N ARG A 41 13.93 -26.43 52.68
CA ARG A 41 12.71 -27.03 52.11
C ARG A 41 11.95 -26.08 51.18
N ALA A 42 11.89 -24.79 51.52
CA ALA A 42 11.28 -23.78 50.65
C ALA A 42 12.09 -23.49 49.38
N LEU A 43 13.38 -23.85 49.32
CA LEU A 43 14.20 -23.81 48.10
C LEU A 43 14.08 -25.12 47.31
N GLU A 44 14.05 -26.27 47.98
CA GLU A 44 13.84 -27.60 47.38
C GLU A 44 12.50 -27.62 46.61
N THR A 45 11.37 -27.33 47.26
CA THR A 45 10.05 -27.28 46.60
C THR A 45 9.97 -26.25 45.47
N ARG A 46 10.81 -25.20 45.49
CA ARG A 46 10.91 -24.23 44.39
C ARG A 46 11.77 -24.73 43.23
N LEU A 47 12.74 -25.61 43.48
CA LEU A 47 13.52 -26.28 42.44
C LEU A 47 12.65 -27.35 41.77
N ASP A 48 11.99 -28.21 42.55
CA ASP A 48 11.06 -29.25 42.06
C ASP A 48 10.00 -28.66 41.11
N LEU A 49 9.41 -27.51 41.50
CA LEU A 49 8.43 -26.80 40.68
C LEU A 49 9.02 -26.25 39.37
N ARG A 50 10.25 -25.73 39.40
CA ARG A 50 10.95 -25.24 38.19
C ARG A 50 11.30 -26.39 37.25
N ASP A 51 11.76 -27.53 37.78
CA ASP A 51 12.11 -28.70 36.97
C ASP A 51 10.84 -29.34 36.35
N GLN A 52 9.71 -29.35 37.07
CA GLN A 52 8.42 -29.76 36.51
C GLN A 52 7.91 -28.79 35.44
N GLU A 53 8.03 -27.47 35.64
CA GLU A 53 7.71 -26.46 34.62
C GLU A 53 8.56 -26.63 33.36
N LEU A 54 9.87 -26.91 33.51
CA LEU A 54 10.79 -27.16 32.40
C LEU A 54 10.45 -28.46 31.66
N ALA A 55 10.13 -29.54 32.36
CA ALA A 55 9.70 -30.80 31.75
C ALA A 55 8.39 -30.64 30.95
N ASN A 56 7.43 -29.88 31.48
CA ASN A 56 6.17 -29.55 30.80
C ASN A 56 6.43 -28.70 29.55
N ALA A 57 7.31 -27.69 29.64
CA ALA A 57 7.69 -26.85 28.52
C ALA A 57 8.41 -27.63 27.42
N GLN A 58 9.33 -28.53 27.78
CA GLN A 58 10.03 -29.41 26.84
C GLN A 58 9.05 -30.33 26.09
N THR A 59 8.13 -30.98 26.80
CA THR A 59 7.10 -31.85 26.19
C THR A 59 6.22 -31.07 25.20
N CYS A 60 5.87 -29.82 25.52
CA CYS A 60 5.12 -28.94 24.62
C CYS A 60 5.94 -28.56 23.37
N LEU A 61 7.24 -28.25 23.52
CA LEU A 61 8.14 -27.97 22.40
C LEU A 61 8.30 -29.19 21.48
N ASP A 62 8.45 -30.39 22.03
CA ASP A 62 8.57 -31.63 21.27
C ASP A 62 7.28 -31.93 20.48
N GLN A 63 6.10 -31.72 21.09
CA GLN A 63 4.82 -31.81 20.39
C GLN A 63 4.73 -30.80 19.24
N LYS A 64 5.13 -29.54 19.45
CA LYS A 64 5.16 -28.53 18.37
C LYS A 64 6.19 -28.83 17.29
N GLY A 65 7.31 -29.48 17.63
CA GLY A 65 8.25 -30.03 16.65
C GLY A 65 7.60 -31.07 15.72
N GLN A 66 6.78 -31.97 16.28
CA GLN A 66 6.04 -32.97 15.50
C GLN A 66 4.95 -32.32 14.61
N GLU A 67 4.19 -31.36 15.13
CA GLU A 67 3.21 -30.59 14.35
C GLU A 67 3.86 -29.86 13.16
N VAL A 68 4.98 -29.17 13.39
CA VAL A 68 5.75 -28.48 12.34
C VAL A 68 6.30 -29.48 11.31
N GLY A 69 6.77 -30.66 11.75
CA GLY A 69 7.20 -31.73 10.84
C GLY A 69 6.08 -32.20 9.91
N LEU A 70 4.90 -32.46 10.45
CA LEU A 70 3.71 -32.87 9.67
C LEU A 70 3.22 -31.76 8.72
N LEU A 71 3.23 -30.50 9.15
CA LEU A 71 2.89 -29.36 8.30
C LEU A 71 3.89 -29.20 7.14
N ARG A 72 5.19 -29.37 7.41
CA ARG A 72 6.24 -29.31 6.38
C ARG A 72 6.12 -30.45 5.35
N GLN A 73 5.75 -31.65 5.79
CA GLN A 73 5.47 -32.77 4.88
C GLN A 73 4.24 -32.51 4.01
N LYS A 74 3.16 -31.93 4.59
CA LYS A 74 1.98 -31.51 3.82
C LYS A 74 2.33 -30.47 2.76
N LEU A 75 3.11 -29.45 3.13
CA LEU A 75 3.55 -28.40 2.20
C LEU A 75 4.35 -28.97 1.01
N ASP A 76 5.36 -29.79 1.29
CA ASP A 76 6.16 -30.49 0.25
C ASP A 76 5.30 -31.35 -0.68
N SER A 77 4.27 -32.03 -0.14
CA SER A 77 3.33 -32.81 -0.96
C SER A 77 2.42 -31.93 -1.85
N LEU A 78 2.02 -30.76 -1.35
CA LEU A 78 1.18 -29.80 -2.06
C LEU A 78 1.96 -29.08 -3.17
N GLU A 79 3.21 -28.66 -2.90
CA GLU A 79 4.12 -28.08 -3.89
C GLU A 79 4.37 -29.06 -5.05
N LYS A 80 4.64 -30.34 -4.75
CA LYS A 80 4.81 -31.39 -5.77
C LYS A 80 3.55 -31.63 -6.59
N CYS A 81 2.38 -31.63 -5.96
CA CYS A 81 1.09 -31.77 -6.65
C CYS A 81 0.83 -30.58 -7.59
N ASN A 82 1.04 -29.35 -7.10
CA ASN A 82 0.83 -28.12 -7.87
C ASN A 82 1.82 -28.00 -9.04
N LEU A 83 3.09 -28.37 -8.84
CA LEU A 83 4.09 -28.43 -9.92
C LEU A 83 3.68 -29.40 -11.03
N ALA A 84 3.24 -30.61 -10.68
CA ALA A 84 2.77 -31.60 -11.65
C ALA A 84 1.50 -31.15 -12.39
N MET A 85 0.59 -30.46 -11.69
CA MET A 85 -0.62 -29.88 -12.28
C MET A 85 -0.29 -28.73 -13.26
N THR A 86 0.65 -27.87 -12.89
CA THR A 86 1.16 -26.77 -13.73
C THR A 86 1.80 -27.30 -15.01
N GLN A 87 2.65 -28.33 -14.89
CA GLN A 87 3.27 -29.00 -16.05
C GLN A 87 2.22 -29.65 -16.98
N ASN A 88 1.13 -30.19 -16.42
CA ASN A 88 0.03 -30.74 -17.22
C ASN A 88 -0.68 -29.65 -18.02
N TYR A 89 -1.06 -28.53 -17.38
CA TYR A 89 -1.69 -27.40 -18.06
C TYR A 89 -0.77 -26.72 -19.08
N GLU A 90 0.54 -26.63 -18.82
CA GLU A 90 1.49 -26.15 -19.83
C GLU A 90 1.53 -27.10 -21.03
N GLY A 91 1.58 -28.42 -20.82
CA GLY A 91 1.51 -29.41 -21.90
C GLY A 91 0.24 -29.29 -22.77
N GLN A 92 -0.92 -29.10 -22.13
CA GLN A 92 -2.17 -28.82 -22.83
C GLN A 92 -2.11 -27.51 -23.62
N LEU A 93 -1.58 -26.43 -23.04
CA LEU A 93 -1.45 -25.13 -23.68
C LEU A 93 -0.50 -25.17 -24.89
N GLN A 94 0.62 -25.90 -24.82
CA GLN A 94 1.51 -26.10 -25.97
C GLN A 94 0.85 -26.93 -27.07
N THR A 95 0.03 -27.93 -26.71
CA THR A 95 -0.76 -28.71 -27.68
C THR A 95 -1.81 -27.83 -28.37
N LEU A 96 -2.51 -26.97 -27.62
CA LEU A 96 -3.48 -26.03 -28.17
C LEU A 96 -2.84 -24.99 -29.09
N LYS A 97 -1.67 -24.44 -28.72
CA LYS A 97 -0.86 -23.56 -29.59
C LYS A 97 -0.50 -24.26 -30.90
N ALA A 98 -0.04 -25.52 -30.83
CA ALA A 98 0.31 -26.30 -32.02
C ALA A 98 -0.90 -26.62 -32.92
N GLN A 99 -2.11 -26.75 -32.36
CA GLN A 99 -3.35 -26.85 -33.15
C GLN A 99 -3.70 -25.51 -33.80
N PHE A 100 -3.59 -24.39 -33.08
CA PHE A 100 -3.79 -23.04 -33.63
C PHE A 100 -2.83 -22.75 -34.79
N SER A 101 -1.53 -23.02 -34.66
CA SER A 101 -0.57 -22.84 -35.75
C SER A 101 -0.91 -23.67 -36.99
N LYS A 102 -1.40 -24.91 -36.83
CA LYS A 102 -1.88 -25.72 -37.96
C LYS A 102 -3.10 -25.11 -38.64
N LEU A 103 -4.05 -24.60 -37.86
CA LEU A 103 -5.27 -23.97 -38.38
C LEU A 103 -4.97 -22.65 -39.12
N THR A 104 -4.10 -21.80 -38.56
CA THR A 104 -3.63 -20.58 -39.24
C THR A 104 -2.95 -20.90 -40.56
N ASN A 105 -2.03 -21.88 -40.57
CA ASN A 105 -1.35 -22.28 -41.80
C ASN A 105 -2.32 -22.86 -42.85
N SER A 106 -3.37 -23.59 -42.43
CA SER A 106 -4.44 -24.04 -43.35
C SER A 106 -5.18 -22.87 -43.97
N PHE A 107 -5.61 -21.90 -43.15
CA PHE A 107 -6.32 -20.71 -43.62
C PHE A 107 -5.47 -19.84 -44.56
N GLU A 108 -4.16 -19.76 -44.32
CA GLU A 108 -3.23 -19.10 -45.25
C GLU A 108 -3.11 -19.84 -46.59
N TRP A 109 -3.05 -21.18 -46.59
CA TRP A 109 -3.10 -21.98 -47.82
C TRP A 109 -4.43 -21.81 -48.58
N ASP A 110 -5.57 -21.89 -47.90
CA ASP A 110 -6.90 -21.72 -48.50
C ASP A 110 -7.05 -20.33 -49.14
N LYS A 111 -6.54 -19.28 -48.46
CA LYS A 111 -6.47 -17.91 -48.98
C LYS A 111 -5.55 -17.79 -50.20
N GLN A 112 -4.38 -18.44 -50.17
CA GLN A 112 -3.42 -18.45 -51.27
C GLN A 112 -4.03 -19.11 -52.53
N GLU A 113 -4.75 -20.21 -52.34
CA GLU A 113 -5.47 -20.94 -53.40
C GLU A 113 -6.61 -20.09 -53.99
N ILE A 114 -7.43 -19.43 -53.17
CA ILE A 114 -8.49 -18.53 -53.64
C ILE A 114 -7.91 -17.38 -54.49
N LEU A 115 -6.76 -16.81 -54.11
CA LEU A 115 -6.08 -15.78 -54.90
C LEU A 115 -5.56 -16.34 -56.24
N TYR A 116 -4.99 -17.56 -56.23
CA TYR A 116 -4.50 -18.23 -57.44
C TYR A 116 -5.64 -18.55 -58.42
N GLN A 117 -6.74 -19.12 -57.94
CA GLN A 117 -7.94 -19.41 -58.74
C GLN A 117 -8.58 -18.12 -59.29
N THR A 118 -8.66 -17.05 -58.49
CA THR A 118 -9.14 -15.73 -58.96
C THR A 118 -8.27 -15.18 -60.09
N HIS A 119 -6.94 -15.33 -59.98
CA HIS A 119 -6.01 -14.95 -61.03
C HIS A 119 -6.21 -15.77 -62.32
N LEU A 120 -6.33 -17.10 -62.22
CA LEU A 120 -6.60 -17.98 -63.37
C LEU A 120 -7.89 -17.59 -64.11
N VAL A 121 -8.99 -17.33 -63.40
CA VAL A 121 -10.26 -16.87 -63.99
C VAL A 121 -10.11 -15.51 -64.69
N SER A 122 -9.33 -14.58 -64.12
CA SER A 122 -9.08 -13.28 -64.77
C SER A 122 -8.27 -13.40 -66.06
N VAL A 123 -7.31 -14.34 -66.12
CA VAL A 123 -6.48 -14.60 -67.31
C VAL A 123 -7.31 -15.27 -68.41
N ASP A 124 -8.17 -16.25 -68.08
CA ASP A 124 -9.11 -16.85 -69.02
C ASP A 124 -10.10 -15.82 -69.60
N ALA A 125 -10.63 -14.92 -68.76
CA ALA A 125 -11.48 -13.81 -69.21
C ALA A 125 -10.75 -12.86 -70.18
N GLN A 126 -9.47 -12.51 -69.90
CA GLN A 126 -8.64 -11.72 -70.81
C GLN A 126 -8.36 -12.46 -72.12
N GLN A 127 -8.07 -13.77 -72.08
CA GLN A 127 -7.81 -14.59 -73.25
C GLN A 127 -9.05 -14.71 -74.15
N LYS A 128 -10.25 -14.83 -73.55
CA LYS A 128 -11.54 -14.81 -74.28
C LYS A 128 -11.76 -13.46 -74.97
N LEU A 129 -11.56 -12.34 -74.25
CA LEU A 129 -11.70 -10.99 -74.82
C LEU A 129 -10.69 -10.72 -75.95
N LEU A 130 -9.45 -11.23 -75.83
CA LEU A 130 -8.45 -11.17 -76.90
C LEU A 130 -8.84 -12.00 -78.11
N SER A 131 -9.33 -13.23 -77.90
CA SER A 131 -9.85 -14.09 -78.97
C SER A 131 -11.02 -13.44 -79.71
N GLU A 132 -11.98 -12.87 -78.98
CA GLU A 132 -13.12 -12.15 -79.55
C GLU A 132 -12.69 -10.93 -80.36
N LYS A 133 -11.72 -10.14 -79.87
CA LYS A 133 -11.11 -9.05 -80.65
C LYS A 133 -10.40 -9.56 -81.91
N CYS A 134 -9.61 -10.63 -81.84
CA CYS A 134 -8.97 -11.22 -83.01
C CYS A 134 -10.01 -11.67 -84.06
N ASN A 135 -11.08 -12.33 -83.62
CA ASN A 135 -12.20 -12.71 -84.48
C ASN A 135 -12.91 -11.48 -85.07
N GLN A 136 -13.08 -10.40 -84.30
CA GLN A 136 -13.66 -9.14 -84.78
C GLN A 136 -12.78 -8.47 -85.86
N PHE A 137 -11.46 -8.42 -85.65
CA PHE A 137 -10.50 -7.94 -86.66
C PHE A 137 -10.49 -8.82 -87.91
N GLN A 138 -10.48 -10.14 -87.77
CA GLN A 138 -10.46 -11.05 -88.92
C GLN A 138 -11.79 -11.03 -89.72
N ASN A 139 -12.92 -10.73 -89.07
CA ASN A 139 -14.21 -10.51 -89.73
C ASN A 139 -14.39 -9.08 -90.29
N SER A 140 -13.58 -8.10 -89.88
CA SER A 140 -13.60 -6.74 -90.42
C SER A 140 -12.59 -6.53 -91.55
N LEU A 141 -11.45 -7.22 -91.52
CA LEU A 141 -10.39 -7.14 -92.54
C LEU A 141 -10.94 -7.24 -93.98
N PRO A 142 -11.74 -8.27 -94.35
CA PRO A 142 -12.27 -8.39 -95.71
C PRO A 142 -13.17 -7.21 -96.11
N LYS A 143 -13.92 -6.66 -95.15
CA LYS A 143 -14.86 -5.55 -95.41
C LYS A 143 -14.14 -4.23 -95.73
N VAL A 144 -12.89 -4.08 -95.31
CA VAL A 144 -12.02 -2.95 -95.67
C VAL A 144 -11.16 -3.29 -96.89
N LEU A 145 -10.63 -4.50 -96.97
CA LEU A 145 -9.72 -4.91 -98.05
C LEU A 145 -10.42 -5.05 -99.39
N TYR A 146 -11.62 -5.65 -99.45
CA TYR A 146 -12.31 -5.87 -100.73
C TYR A 146 -12.68 -4.57 -101.46
N PRO A 147 -13.28 -3.54 -100.82
CA PRO A 147 -13.51 -2.26 -101.48
C PRO A 147 -12.22 -1.57 -101.92
N THR A 148 -11.16 -1.62 -101.09
CA THR A 148 -9.87 -1.01 -101.43
C THR A 148 -9.21 -1.71 -102.63
N LEU A 149 -9.23 -3.05 -102.69
CA LEU A 149 -8.77 -3.83 -103.83
C LEU A 149 -9.61 -3.59 -105.09
N HIS A 150 -10.94 -3.45 -104.95
CA HIS A 150 -11.83 -3.13 -106.06
C HIS A 150 -11.50 -1.76 -106.66
N ILE A 151 -11.42 -0.73 -105.82
CA ILE A 151 -11.08 0.65 -106.23
C ILE A 151 -9.68 0.68 -106.86
N CYS A 152 -8.68 0.02 -106.26
CA CYS A 152 -7.34 -0.06 -106.85
C CYS A 152 -7.32 -0.82 -108.20
N SER A 153 -8.17 -1.85 -108.36
CA SER A 153 -8.33 -2.56 -109.63
C SER A 153 -8.99 -1.68 -110.69
N GLU A 154 -10.05 -0.94 -110.34
CA GLU A 154 -10.72 0.02 -111.23
C GLU A 154 -9.78 1.16 -111.64
N PHE A 155 -9.00 1.71 -110.70
CA PHE A 155 -7.95 2.69 -111.00
C PHE A 155 -6.87 2.13 -111.93
N MET A 156 -6.43 0.88 -111.74
CA MET A 156 -5.52 0.22 -112.71
C MET A 156 -6.17 0.03 -114.07
N GLN A 157 -7.44 -0.38 -114.13
CA GLN A 157 -8.18 -0.55 -115.38
C GLN A 157 -8.27 0.78 -116.16
N ILE A 158 -8.61 1.87 -115.46
CA ILE A 158 -8.67 3.23 -116.01
C ILE A 158 -7.29 3.69 -116.45
N TYR A 159 -6.25 3.49 -115.64
CA TYR A 159 -4.88 3.88 -115.98
C TYR A 159 -4.37 3.15 -117.23
N ILE A 160 -4.60 1.84 -117.35
CA ILE A 160 -4.23 1.04 -118.53
C ILE A 160 -4.98 1.49 -119.79
N LEU A 161 -6.25 1.90 -119.67
CA LEU A 161 -7.04 2.41 -120.80
C LEU A 161 -6.70 3.86 -121.20
N PHE A 162 -6.27 4.70 -120.26
CA PHE A 162 -6.06 6.13 -120.49
C PHE A 162 -4.61 6.50 -120.82
N MET A 163 -3.62 5.76 -120.32
CA MET A 163 -2.19 5.99 -120.59
C MET A 163 -1.81 6.08 -122.09
N PRO A 164 -2.40 5.29 -123.02
CA PRO A 164 -2.13 5.43 -124.45
C PRO A 164 -2.52 6.82 -125.01
N SER A 165 -3.66 7.39 -124.57
CA SER A 165 -4.14 8.72 -124.98
C SER A 165 -3.17 9.82 -124.54
N GLU A 166 -2.67 9.73 -123.30
CA GLU A 166 -1.91 10.82 -122.71
C GLU A 166 -0.45 10.86 -123.18
N ILE A 167 0.15 9.69 -123.45
CA ILE A 167 1.48 9.58 -124.07
C ILE A 167 1.46 10.17 -125.49
N GLU A 168 0.42 9.92 -126.29
CA GLU A 168 0.32 10.42 -127.67
C GLU A 168 0.22 11.95 -127.72
N LYS A 169 -0.54 12.57 -126.80
CA LYS A 169 -0.57 14.04 -126.63
C LYS A 169 0.75 14.61 -126.12
N GLN A 170 1.38 13.96 -125.14
CA GLN A 170 2.61 14.47 -124.52
C GLN A 170 3.80 14.38 -125.48
N ALA A 171 3.86 13.36 -126.34
CA ALA A 171 4.85 13.24 -127.40
C ALA A 171 4.80 14.43 -128.39
N GLN A 172 3.61 14.88 -128.78
CA GLN A 172 3.45 16.06 -129.63
C GLN A 172 3.96 17.34 -128.93
N SER A 173 3.74 17.48 -127.62
CA SER A 173 4.22 18.63 -126.84
C SER A 173 5.76 18.71 -126.75
N TYR A 174 6.44 17.57 -126.57
CA TYR A 174 7.91 17.54 -126.53
C TYR A 174 8.57 17.88 -127.87
N GLN A 175 7.89 17.68 -129.01
CA GLN A 175 8.36 18.10 -130.33
C GLN A 175 8.51 19.63 -130.44
N THR A 176 7.71 20.41 -129.69
CA THR A 176 7.61 21.87 -129.84
C THR A 176 8.56 22.66 -128.92
N GLN A 177 9.01 22.08 -127.79
CA GLN A 177 9.78 22.83 -126.78
C GLN A 177 11.31 22.81 -126.96
N LEU A 178 11.85 22.07 -127.94
CA LEU A 178 13.31 21.95 -128.15
C LEU A 178 13.96 23.11 -128.93
N ASN A 179 13.20 24.12 -129.37
CA ASN A 179 13.69 25.32 -130.07
C ASN A 179 13.44 26.61 -129.28
N GLY A 180 14.09 26.75 -128.11
CA GLY A 180 14.12 27.99 -127.32
C GLY A 180 15.35 28.01 -126.41
N LYS A 181 16.26 28.99 -126.57
CA LYS A 181 17.63 28.92 -126.03
C LYS A 181 18.00 30.15 -125.18
N LYS A 182 18.80 29.90 -124.13
CA LYS A 182 19.74 30.81 -123.41
C LYS A 182 19.24 31.71 -122.26
N GLN A 183 20.13 31.77 -121.24
CA GLN A 183 20.41 32.86 -120.28
C GLN A 183 19.33 33.19 -119.22
N GLY A 184 19.67 33.53 -117.96
CA GLY A 184 20.98 33.48 -117.29
C GLY A 184 21.02 34.19 -115.91
N MET A 185 22.06 33.86 -115.10
CA MET A 185 22.63 34.57 -113.92
C MET A 185 21.77 35.10 -112.74
N GLU A 186 22.18 34.65 -111.55
CA GLU A 186 22.47 35.40 -110.29
C GLU A 186 21.41 35.93 -109.28
N ASP A 187 21.82 35.75 -108.00
CA ASP A 187 21.80 36.69 -106.85
C ASP A 187 20.75 36.71 -105.71
N SER A 188 21.30 37.09 -104.52
CA SER A 188 20.66 37.46 -103.23
C SER A 188 19.99 36.33 -102.40
N SER A 189 19.96 36.29 -101.06
CA SER A 189 20.54 37.06 -99.92
C SER A 189 20.38 36.19 -98.62
N SER A 190 20.76 36.47 -97.35
CA SER A 190 21.14 37.68 -96.57
C SER A 190 22.10 37.32 -95.38
N GLU A 191 22.30 38.20 -94.38
CA GLU A 191 23.37 38.12 -93.36
C GLU A 191 22.91 38.17 -91.86
N ILE A 192 23.68 37.51 -90.97
CA ILE A 192 24.42 38.00 -89.77
C ILE A 192 23.91 39.36 -89.17
N PRO A 193 23.62 39.52 -87.84
CA PRO A 193 24.72 39.78 -86.88
C PRO A 193 24.56 39.42 -85.38
N GLN A 194 25.72 39.46 -84.71
CA GLN A 194 25.97 39.36 -83.27
C GLN A 194 26.50 40.72 -82.75
N LEU A 195 25.95 41.24 -81.65
CA LEU A 195 26.46 42.41 -80.91
C LEU A 195 26.61 41.98 -79.43
N LEU A 196 27.78 42.08 -78.81
CA LEU A 196 28.53 43.29 -78.44
C LEU A 196 27.76 44.13 -77.38
N CYS A 197 28.29 44.13 -76.16
CA CYS A 197 27.80 44.95 -75.05
C CYS A 197 29.01 45.48 -74.27
N GLU A 198 29.33 46.76 -74.45
CA GLU A 198 30.34 47.48 -73.68
C GLU A 198 29.77 47.91 -72.31
N PRO A 199 30.59 48.06 -71.25
CA PRO A 199 30.12 48.41 -69.92
C PRO A 199 30.34 49.89 -69.56
N ASP A 200 29.28 50.67 -69.40
CA ASP A 200 29.37 51.89 -68.57
C ASP A 200 27.99 52.39 -68.04
N HIS A 201 27.80 52.37 -66.72
CA HIS A 201 26.77 53.07 -65.91
C HIS A 201 26.86 52.60 -64.43
N SER A 202 27.96 52.95 -63.77
CA SER A 202 28.41 52.39 -62.48
C SER A 202 28.29 53.39 -61.32
N CYS A 203 27.06 53.73 -60.90
CA CYS A 203 26.83 54.44 -59.63
C CYS A 203 25.42 54.23 -59.05
N GLU A 204 24.35 54.65 -59.76
CA GLU A 204 22.97 54.53 -59.29
C GLU A 204 22.43 53.08 -59.27
N THR A 205 23.11 52.17 -59.97
CA THR A 205 22.88 50.72 -59.93
C THR A 205 23.36 50.16 -58.60
N THR A 206 24.63 50.42 -58.24
CA THR A 206 25.26 49.96 -57.00
C THR A 206 24.51 50.35 -55.73
N GLU A 207 23.95 51.57 -55.61
CA GLU A 207 23.17 51.96 -54.42
C GLU A 207 21.83 51.18 -54.31
N ARG A 208 21.17 50.91 -55.44
CA ARG A 208 19.93 50.11 -55.47
C ARG A 208 20.21 48.65 -55.18
N ASP A 209 21.28 48.11 -55.75
CA ASP A 209 21.74 46.74 -55.49
C ASP A 209 22.16 46.58 -54.02
N GLU A 210 22.84 47.56 -53.43
CA GLU A 210 23.21 47.57 -52.01
C GLU A 210 21.98 47.60 -51.09
N PHE A 211 20.95 48.41 -51.40
CA PHE A 211 19.68 48.40 -50.67
C PHE A 211 18.92 47.06 -50.79
N ILE A 212 18.93 46.43 -51.97
CA ILE A 212 18.35 45.10 -52.18
C ILE A 212 19.13 44.04 -51.40
N ILE A 213 20.47 44.10 -51.44
CA ILE A 213 21.38 43.24 -50.68
C ILE A 213 21.13 43.39 -49.17
N GLU A 214 20.94 44.60 -48.64
CA GLU A 214 20.68 44.81 -47.22
C GLU A 214 19.30 44.28 -46.79
N LYS A 215 18.28 44.43 -47.63
CA LYS A 215 16.98 43.76 -47.42
C LYS A 215 17.10 42.24 -47.43
N LEU A 216 17.92 41.67 -48.32
CA LEU A 216 18.16 40.23 -48.37
C LEU A 216 18.93 39.74 -47.14
N LYS A 217 19.96 40.47 -46.67
CA LYS A 217 20.65 40.19 -45.39
C LYS A 217 19.68 40.21 -44.21
N SER A 218 18.83 41.23 -44.13
CA SER A 218 17.81 41.36 -43.08
C SER A 218 16.85 40.17 -43.07
N ALA A 219 16.25 39.83 -44.22
CA ALA A 219 15.37 38.68 -44.35
C ALA A 219 16.07 37.34 -44.02
N VAL A 220 17.33 37.16 -44.43
CA VAL A 220 18.13 35.97 -44.08
C VAL A 220 18.40 35.91 -42.57
N SER A 221 18.62 37.04 -41.91
CA SER A 221 18.79 37.14 -40.45
C SER A 221 17.50 36.78 -39.71
N GLU A 222 16.34 37.30 -40.13
CA GLU A 222 15.04 36.95 -39.57
C GLU A 222 14.71 35.46 -39.76
N ILE A 223 15.00 34.89 -40.94
CA ILE A 223 14.85 33.46 -41.22
C ILE A 223 15.78 32.62 -40.32
N ALA A 224 17.02 33.06 -40.08
CA ALA A 224 17.94 32.37 -39.17
C ALA A 224 17.46 32.39 -37.70
N LEU A 225 16.96 33.54 -37.22
CA LEU A 225 16.39 33.66 -35.88
C LEU A 225 15.12 32.80 -35.73
N SER A 226 14.23 32.81 -36.72
CA SER A 226 13.02 31.99 -36.77
C SER A 226 13.36 30.49 -36.77
N ARG A 227 14.35 30.07 -37.58
CA ARG A 227 14.86 28.70 -37.59
C ARG A 227 15.40 28.26 -36.23
N ASN A 228 16.20 29.11 -35.56
CA ASN A 228 16.76 28.77 -34.25
C ASN A 228 15.65 28.61 -33.20
N LYS A 229 14.67 29.52 -33.16
CA LYS A 229 13.51 29.42 -32.27
C LYS A 229 12.69 28.14 -32.51
N LEU A 230 12.44 27.80 -33.77
CA LEU A 230 11.77 26.54 -34.14
C LEU A 230 12.59 25.29 -33.75
N GLN A 231 13.92 25.38 -33.77
CA GLN A 231 14.81 24.29 -33.33
C GLN A 231 14.75 24.09 -31.81
N ASP A 232 14.75 25.17 -31.03
CA ASP A 232 14.61 25.15 -29.57
C ASP A 232 13.23 24.61 -29.14
N GLU A 233 12.16 25.06 -29.82
CA GLU A 233 10.80 24.55 -29.63
C GLU A 233 10.70 23.04 -29.96
N ASN A 234 11.34 22.58 -31.04
CA ASN A 234 11.45 21.15 -31.36
C ASN A 234 12.17 20.37 -30.26
N GLN A 235 13.29 20.90 -29.75
CA GLN A 235 14.07 20.24 -28.71
C GLN A 235 13.33 20.16 -27.37
N LYS A 236 12.49 21.17 -27.05
CA LYS A 236 11.57 21.15 -25.90
C LYS A 236 10.46 20.11 -26.09
N LEU A 237 9.79 20.08 -27.24
CA LEU A 237 8.77 19.07 -27.56
C LEU A 237 9.33 17.64 -27.51
N LEU A 238 10.58 17.43 -27.95
CA LEU A 238 11.26 16.14 -27.84
C LEU A 238 11.51 15.72 -26.38
N GLN A 239 11.80 16.67 -25.49
CA GLN A 239 11.92 16.40 -24.05
C GLN A 239 10.56 16.09 -23.42
N GLU A 240 9.50 16.83 -23.76
CA GLU A 240 8.13 16.59 -23.28
C GLU A 240 7.59 15.24 -23.76
N LEU A 241 7.77 14.88 -25.03
CA LEU A 241 7.42 13.56 -25.55
C LEU A 241 8.17 12.44 -24.82
N LYS A 242 9.45 12.64 -24.49
CA LYS A 242 10.23 11.70 -23.67
C LYS A 242 9.83 11.68 -22.19
N MET A 243 9.17 12.72 -21.67
CA MET A 243 8.54 12.71 -20.34
C MET A 243 7.28 11.84 -20.38
N TYR A 244 6.36 12.13 -21.30
CA TYR A 244 5.12 11.34 -21.47
C TYR A 244 5.40 9.86 -21.75
N GLN A 245 6.41 9.53 -22.57
CA GLN A 245 6.79 8.13 -22.83
C GLN A 245 7.17 7.38 -21.53
N ARG A 246 7.92 8.01 -20.62
CA ARG A 246 8.23 7.41 -19.31
C ARG A 246 7.01 7.31 -18.40
N GLN A 247 6.09 8.27 -18.47
CA GLN A 247 4.85 8.27 -17.70
C GLN A 247 3.93 7.12 -18.15
N CYS A 248 3.83 6.86 -19.46
CA CYS A 248 3.14 5.68 -20.00
C CYS A 248 3.79 4.39 -19.49
N GLN A 249 5.12 4.25 -19.57
CA GLN A 249 5.85 3.07 -19.07
C GLN A 249 5.64 2.83 -17.57
N ALA A 250 5.61 3.89 -16.75
CA ALA A 250 5.31 3.78 -15.31
C ALA A 250 3.85 3.36 -15.04
N MET A 251 2.91 3.87 -15.84
CA MET A 251 1.49 3.49 -15.75
C MET A 251 1.25 2.05 -16.23
N GLU A 252 1.91 1.62 -17.30
CA GLU A 252 1.91 0.23 -17.79
C GLU A 252 2.46 -0.74 -16.73
N ALA A 253 3.56 -0.37 -16.05
CA ALA A 253 4.12 -1.15 -14.95
C ALA A 253 3.13 -1.27 -13.76
N GLY A 254 2.54 -0.15 -13.32
CA GLY A 254 1.53 -0.16 -12.25
C GLY A 254 0.26 -0.94 -12.61
N LEU A 255 -0.20 -0.88 -13.87
CA LEU A 255 -1.29 -1.73 -14.37
C LEU A 255 -0.91 -3.21 -14.39
N SER A 256 0.35 -3.55 -14.68
CA SER A 256 0.84 -4.93 -14.61
C SER A 256 0.93 -5.45 -13.17
N GLU A 257 1.26 -4.59 -12.20
CA GLU A 257 1.28 -4.91 -10.77
C GLU A 257 -0.14 -5.13 -10.22
N VAL A 258 -1.07 -4.20 -10.46
CA VAL A 258 -2.49 -4.37 -10.08
C VAL A 258 -3.11 -5.62 -10.72
N LYS A 259 -2.72 -5.95 -11.96
CA LYS A 259 -3.17 -7.17 -12.64
C LYS A 259 -2.63 -8.45 -11.97
N SER A 260 -1.39 -8.47 -11.49
CA SER A 260 -0.83 -9.63 -10.79
C SER A 260 -1.42 -9.77 -9.38
N GLU A 261 -1.72 -8.66 -8.71
CA GLU A 261 -2.45 -8.68 -7.44
C GLU A 261 -3.88 -9.23 -7.62
N LEU A 262 -4.62 -8.75 -8.61
CA LEU A 262 -5.97 -9.25 -8.94
C LEU A 262 -5.96 -10.75 -9.24
N GLN A 263 -5.00 -11.22 -10.05
CA GLN A 263 -4.82 -12.65 -10.32
C GLN A 263 -4.61 -13.47 -9.04
N SER A 264 -3.75 -13.01 -8.12
CA SER A 264 -3.52 -13.72 -6.85
C SER A 264 -4.72 -13.72 -5.91
N ARG A 265 -5.53 -12.64 -5.92
CA ARG A 265 -6.82 -12.56 -5.21
C ARG A 265 -7.83 -13.56 -5.81
N ASP A 266 -7.88 -13.69 -7.13
CA ASP A 266 -8.72 -14.67 -7.81
C ASP A 266 -8.27 -16.13 -7.53
N ASP A 267 -6.97 -16.38 -7.40
CA ASP A 267 -6.44 -17.68 -6.97
C ASP A 267 -6.81 -18.02 -5.52
N LEU A 268 -6.73 -17.04 -4.61
CA LEU A 268 -7.20 -17.21 -3.23
C LEU A 268 -8.72 -17.47 -3.17
N LEU A 269 -9.52 -16.76 -3.97
CA LEU A 269 -10.98 -16.99 -4.07
C LEU A 269 -11.30 -18.39 -4.62
N ARG A 270 -10.52 -18.91 -5.58
CA ARG A 270 -10.64 -20.30 -6.06
C ARG A 270 -10.39 -21.31 -4.94
N ILE A 271 -9.37 -21.09 -4.10
CA ILE A 271 -9.05 -21.97 -2.97
C ILE A 271 -10.21 -21.97 -1.96
N ILE A 272 -10.69 -20.79 -1.55
CA ILE A 272 -11.80 -20.64 -0.58
C ILE A 272 -13.09 -21.29 -1.12
N GLU A 273 -13.39 -21.16 -2.42
CA GLU A 273 -14.53 -21.82 -3.05
C GLU A 273 -14.38 -23.35 -3.06
N MET A 274 -13.18 -23.88 -3.32
CA MET A 274 -12.92 -25.33 -3.25
C MET A 274 -13.07 -25.88 -1.83
N GLU A 275 -12.59 -25.16 -0.81
CA GLU A 275 -12.77 -25.52 0.61
C GLU A 275 -14.26 -25.49 1.00
N ARG A 276 -15.00 -24.43 0.60
CA ARG A 276 -16.46 -24.34 0.80
C ARG A 276 -17.18 -25.54 0.20
N LEU A 277 -16.85 -25.93 -1.03
CA LEU A 277 -17.45 -27.08 -1.70
C LEU A 277 -17.03 -28.42 -1.07
N GLN A 278 -15.84 -28.51 -0.47
CA GLN A 278 -15.44 -29.70 0.30
C GLN A 278 -16.25 -29.81 1.59
N LEU A 279 -16.31 -28.75 2.40
CA LEU A 279 -17.09 -28.72 3.64
C LEU A 279 -18.58 -29.02 3.37
N HIS A 280 -19.14 -28.50 2.27
CA HIS A 280 -20.51 -28.80 1.88
C HIS A 280 -20.70 -30.30 1.54
N ARG A 281 -19.75 -30.93 0.83
CA ARG A 281 -19.76 -32.39 0.57
C ARG A 281 -19.64 -33.22 1.85
N GLU A 282 -18.88 -32.75 2.84
CA GLU A 282 -18.72 -33.43 4.14
C GLU A 282 -19.98 -33.29 5.00
N LEU A 283 -20.60 -32.11 5.05
CA LEU A 283 -21.89 -31.88 5.69
C LEU A 283 -23.00 -32.74 5.10
N THR A 284 -23.08 -32.87 3.76
CA THR A 284 -24.06 -33.76 3.11
C THR A 284 -23.88 -35.21 3.53
N LYS A 285 -22.64 -35.75 3.54
CA LYS A 285 -22.35 -37.12 4.02
C LYS A 285 -22.75 -37.32 5.49
N ILE A 286 -22.50 -36.33 6.35
CA ILE A 286 -22.90 -36.38 7.76
C ILE A 286 -24.44 -36.39 7.89
N GLY A 287 -25.15 -35.62 7.05
CA GLY A 287 -26.60 -35.61 6.95
C GLY A 287 -27.17 -36.96 6.45
N GLU A 288 -26.56 -37.55 5.43
CA GLU A 288 -26.92 -38.88 4.89
C GLU A 288 -26.75 -39.97 5.95
N CYS A 289 -25.61 -40.01 6.65
CA CYS A 289 -25.36 -40.95 7.74
C CYS A 289 -26.37 -40.79 8.89
N ARG A 290 -26.68 -39.54 9.28
CA ARG A 290 -27.68 -39.24 10.33
C ARG A 290 -29.08 -39.67 9.88
N SER A 291 -29.46 -39.39 8.63
CA SER A 291 -30.73 -39.80 8.03
C SER A 291 -30.86 -41.33 7.94
N ALA A 292 -29.81 -42.05 7.56
CA ALA A 292 -29.80 -43.51 7.55
C ALA A 292 -29.98 -44.09 8.96
N GLN A 293 -29.31 -43.51 9.97
CA GLN A 293 -29.47 -43.90 11.38
C GLN A 293 -30.88 -43.61 11.92
N GLU A 294 -31.48 -42.47 11.56
CA GLU A 294 -32.84 -42.11 11.97
C GLU A 294 -33.89 -42.98 11.27
N ASN A 295 -33.77 -43.22 9.96
CA ASN A 295 -34.67 -44.12 9.23
C ASN A 295 -34.60 -45.56 9.75
N LYS A 296 -33.42 -46.05 10.14
CA LYS A 296 -33.30 -47.34 10.85
C LYS A 296 -34.15 -47.35 12.13
N LYS A 297 -33.96 -46.36 13.02
CA LYS A 297 -34.76 -46.21 14.25
C LYS A 297 -36.26 -46.08 13.96
N ARG A 298 -36.65 -45.45 12.84
CA ARG A 298 -38.05 -45.30 12.42
C ARG A 298 -38.69 -46.62 11.99
N LEU A 299 -37.96 -47.47 11.27
CA LEU A 299 -38.41 -48.84 10.93
C LEU A 299 -38.50 -49.71 12.18
N GLU A 300 -37.48 -49.69 13.05
CA GLU A 300 -37.46 -50.45 14.31
C GLU A 300 -38.60 -50.03 15.25
N SER A 301 -38.93 -48.75 15.31
CA SER A 301 -40.08 -48.21 16.06
C SER A 301 -41.45 -48.57 15.47
N SER A 302 -41.52 -48.95 14.18
CA SER A 302 -42.80 -49.23 13.49
C SER A 302 -43.32 -50.66 13.69
N TYR A 303 -42.55 -51.56 14.31
CA TYR A 303 -42.96 -52.95 14.58
C TYR A 303 -42.76 -53.34 16.04
N SER A 304 -43.73 -52.94 16.87
CA SER A 304 -43.90 -53.36 18.26
C SER A 304 -45.37 -53.77 18.52
N PRO A 305 -45.68 -54.74 19.41
CA PRO A 305 -46.92 -55.51 19.28
C PRO A 305 -48.19 -54.77 19.75
N ILE A 306 -49.18 -54.68 18.86
CA ILE A 306 -50.55 -54.27 19.21
C ILE A 306 -51.15 -55.30 20.19
N LYS A 307 -51.48 -54.86 21.40
CA LYS A 307 -52.32 -55.61 22.35
C LYS A 307 -53.76 -55.11 22.24
N GLU A 308 -54.61 -55.87 21.57
CA GLU A 308 -56.07 -55.78 21.71
C GLU A 308 -56.62 -56.96 22.55
N PRO A 309 -57.81 -56.82 23.16
CA PRO A 309 -58.14 -57.55 24.39
C PRO A 309 -58.71 -58.97 24.19
N GLU A 310 -58.44 -59.83 25.18
CA GLU A 310 -58.96 -61.19 25.26
C GLU A 310 -60.48 -61.22 25.49
N LYS A 311 -61.27 -61.37 24.41
CA LYS A 311 -62.65 -61.85 24.47
C LYS A 311 -62.95 -62.74 23.26
N LYS A 312 -63.54 -63.92 23.53
CA LYS A 312 -63.85 -65.00 22.57
C LYS A 312 -62.66 -65.87 22.10
N ARG A 313 -62.02 -66.58 23.05
CA ARG A 313 -61.49 -67.94 22.77
C ARG A 313 -61.60 -68.88 23.99
N LYS A 314 -62.83 -68.99 24.50
CA LYS A 314 -63.31 -70.29 25.02
C LYS A 314 -63.81 -71.07 23.81
N GLU A 315 -63.79 -72.41 23.91
CA GLU A 315 -63.94 -73.37 22.81
C GLU A 315 -62.69 -73.44 21.90
N LEU A 316 -62.15 -74.66 21.78
CA LEU A 316 -60.86 -75.04 21.16
C LEU A 316 -59.62 -74.29 21.73
N PHE A 317 -58.62 -74.95 22.32
CA PHE A 317 -58.15 -76.33 22.14
C PHE A 317 -57.83 -77.05 23.46
N SER A 318 -57.82 -78.38 23.40
CA SER A 318 -57.28 -79.27 24.42
C SER A 318 -56.13 -80.11 23.84
N VAL A 319 -55.10 -80.38 24.64
CA VAL A 319 -53.99 -81.32 24.40
C VAL A 319 -52.96 -80.93 23.32
N THR A 320 -51.80 -80.43 23.77
CA THR A 320 -50.48 -81.09 23.58
C THR A 320 -49.46 -80.57 24.63
N PRO A 321 -48.53 -81.40 25.16
CA PRO A 321 -47.63 -80.99 26.24
C PRO A 321 -46.16 -80.79 25.80
N ASP A 322 -45.75 -79.57 25.47
CA ASP A 322 -44.32 -79.21 25.27
C ASP A 322 -43.94 -77.77 25.73
N GLN A 323 -44.83 -77.15 26.52
CA GLN A 323 -44.76 -75.73 26.87
C GLN A 323 -43.56 -75.26 27.75
N PRO A 324 -43.03 -76.03 28.74
CA PRO A 324 -42.08 -75.48 29.72
C PRO A 324 -40.66 -75.26 29.18
N ASN A 325 -40.35 -75.71 27.96
CA ASN A 325 -39.08 -75.43 27.31
C ASN A 325 -39.12 -74.09 26.56
N HIS A 326 -40.19 -73.86 25.79
CA HIS A 326 -40.41 -72.61 25.06
C HIS A 326 -40.53 -71.40 25.99
N GLU A 327 -41.17 -71.54 27.15
CA GLU A 327 -41.30 -70.45 28.12
C GLU A 327 -39.94 -70.07 28.76
N LYS A 328 -39.01 -71.02 28.93
CA LYS A 328 -37.66 -70.74 29.40
C LYS A 328 -36.83 -69.99 28.37
N GLU A 329 -36.85 -70.42 27.10
CA GLU A 329 -36.14 -69.71 26.04
C GLU A 329 -36.75 -68.32 25.77
N LEU A 330 -38.08 -68.14 25.84
CA LEU A 330 -38.71 -66.82 25.75
C LEU A 330 -38.30 -65.87 26.88
N ASN A 331 -38.20 -66.35 28.12
CA ASN A 331 -37.75 -65.53 29.25
C ASN A 331 -36.25 -65.20 29.16
N LYS A 332 -35.43 -66.12 28.66
CA LYS A 332 -33.99 -65.95 28.39
C LYS A 332 -33.73 -64.93 27.27
N ILE A 333 -34.49 -65.00 26.17
CA ILE A 333 -34.48 -63.98 25.10
C ILE A 333 -34.91 -62.62 25.66
N ARG A 334 -35.94 -62.56 26.52
CA ARG A 334 -36.38 -61.32 27.15
C ARG A 334 -35.33 -60.70 28.07
N SER A 335 -34.66 -61.51 28.91
CA SER A 335 -33.58 -61.00 29.77
C SER A 335 -32.38 -60.50 28.96
N GLN A 336 -32.06 -61.17 27.85
CA GLN A 336 -31.00 -60.72 26.93
C GLN A 336 -31.39 -59.41 26.22
N LEU A 337 -32.66 -59.25 25.84
CA LEU A 337 -33.15 -58.01 25.23
C LEU A 337 -33.05 -56.83 26.22
N CYS A 338 -33.60 -56.97 27.42
CA CYS A 338 -33.58 -55.88 28.42
C CYS A 338 -32.14 -55.53 28.86
N GLN A 339 -31.25 -56.52 29.01
CA GLN A 339 -29.84 -56.26 29.32
C GLN A 339 -29.10 -55.56 28.15
N GLY A 340 -29.50 -55.82 26.90
CA GLY A 340 -29.05 -55.08 25.73
C GLY A 340 -29.61 -53.65 25.68
N GLU A 341 -30.89 -53.46 26.02
CA GLU A 341 -31.55 -52.15 26.10
C GLU A 341 -30.92 -51.26 27.18
N GLU A 342 -30.62 -51.78 28.36
CA GLU A 342 -29.89 -51.07 29.42
C GLU A 342 -28.48 -50.68 28.97
N TYR A 343 -27.74 -51.59 28.32
CA TYR A 343 -26.42 -51.29 27.76
C TYR A 343 -26.48 -50.20 26.68
N HIS A 344 -27.42 -50.31 25.72
CA HIS A 344 -27.61 -49.31 24.67
C HIS A 344 -28.09 -47.96 25.20
N SER A 345 -28.91 -47.94 26.26
CA SER A 345 -29.31 -46.71 26.96
C SER A 345 -28.11 -46.03 27.62
N SER A 346 -27.25 -46.80 28.29
CA SER A 346 -26.00 -46.33 28.89
C SER A 346 -25.02 -45.75 27.85
N GLU A 347 -24.82 -46.43 26.72
CA GLU A 347 -24.02 -45.89 25.60
C GLU A 347 -24.64 -44.63 24.99
N GLN A 348 -25.97 -44.57 24.85
CA GLN A 348 -26.63 -43.38 24.33
C GLN A 348 -26.54 -42.20 25.31
N GLU A 349 -26.53 -42.45 26.63
CA GLU A 349 -26.28 -41.43 27.65
C GLU A 349 -24.83 -40.94 27.62
N ARG A 350 -23.86 -41.86 27.47
CA ARG A 350 -22.45 -41.52 27.27
C ARG A 350 -22.27 -40.57 26.08
N MET A 351 -22.91 -40.87 24.94
CA MET A 351 -22.90 -40.00 23.76
C MET A 351 -23.64 -38.67 23.97
N ARG A 352 -24.72 -38.64 24.76
CA ARG A 352 -25.41 -37.38 25.10
C ARG A 352 -24.50 -36.45 25.91
N ASN A 353 -23.79 -37.00 26.89
CA ASN A 353 -22.83 -36.25 27.71
C ASN A 353 -21.66 -35.75 26.86
N GLU A 354 -21.04 -36.61 26.05
CA GLU A 354 -19.94 -36.23 25.14
C GLU A 354 -20.35 -35.11 24.16
N ILE A 355 -21.58 -35.14 23.63
CA ILE A 355 -22.13 -34.06 22.79
C ILE A 355 -22.33 -32.77 23.59
N SER A 356 -22.77 -32.85 24.85
CA SER A 356 -22.89 -31.68 25.74
C SER A 356 -21.53 -31.07 26.08
N ASP A 357 -20.56 -31.89 26.48
CA ASP A 357 -19.19 -31.48 26.80
C ASP A 357 -18.53 -30.77 25.60
N LEU A 358 -18.65 -31.34 24.40
CA LEU A 358 -18.14 -30.74 23.16
C LEU A 358 -18.88 -29.44 22.77
N THR A 359 -20.15 -29.30 23.14
CA THR A 359 -20.92 -28.07 22.90
C THR A 359 -20.49 -26.95 23.86
N GLU A 360 -20.23 -27.27 25.13
CA GLU A 360 -19.67 -26.31 26.10
C GLU A 360 -18.23 -25.93 25.74
N GLU A 361 -17.39 -26.89 25.33
CA GLU A 361 -16.03 -26.61 24.87
C GLU A 361 -16.00 -25.71 23.61
N LEU A 362 -16.94 -25.92 22.68
CA LEU A 362 -17.12 -25.05 21.52
C LEU A 362 -17.51 -23.63 21.94
N HIS A 363 -18.48 -23.48 22.84
CA HIS A 363 -18.91 -22.15 23.30
C HIS A 363 -17.79 -21.42 24.07
N GLN A 364 -17.02 -22.15 24.89
CA GLN A 364 -15.85 -21.59 25.57
C GLN A 364 -14.75 -21.16 24.57
N LYS A 365 -14.59 -21.86 23.44
CA LYS A 365 -13.72 -21.43 22.33
C LYS A 365 -14.26 -20.17 21.64
N GLU A 366 -15.57 -20.05 21.41
CA GLU A 366 -16.20 -18.83 20.85
C GLU A 366 -15.95 -17.61 21.75
N ILE A 367 -16.17 -17.74 23.06
CA ILE A 367 -15.90 -16.68 24.06
C ILE A 367 -14.41 -16.29 24.04
N THR A 368 -13.52 -17.28 23.92
CA THR A 368 -12.07 -17.06 23.86
C THR A 368 -11.68 -16.32 22.58
N ILE A 369 -12.23 -16.72 21.42
CA ILE A 369 -12.01 -16.05 20.13
C ILE A 369 -12.51 -14.60 20.17
N ALA A 370 -13.74 -14.37 20.65
CA ALA A 370 -14.30 -13.02 20.78
C ALA A 370 -13.44 -12.12 21.70
N THR A 371 -12.89 -12.68 22.77
CA THR A 371 -11.97 -11.98 23.70
C THR A 371 -10.64 -11.65 23.02
N ILE A 372 -10.06 -12.57 22.26
CA ILE A 372 -8.83 -12.36 21.49
C ILE A 372 -9.04 -11.31 20.38
N MET A 373 -10.15 -11.38 19.64
CA MET A 373 -10.51 -10.39 18.60
C MET A 373 -10.68 -8.99 19.20
N LYS A 374 -11.34 -8.87 20.36
CA LYS A 374 -11.47 -7.58 21.07
C LYS A 374 -10.10 -7.03 21.50
N LYS A 375 -9.17 -7.89 21.93
CA LYS A 375 -7.79 -7.50 22.25
C LYS A 375 -7.00 -7.08 21.00
N ALA A 376 -7.15 -7.79 19.88
CA ALA A 376 -6.50 -7.46 18.61
C ALA A 376 -6.94 -6.08 18.11
N ALA A 377 -8.25 -5.80 18.05
CA ALA A 377 -8.79 -4.50 17.62
C ALA A 377 -8.34 -3.32 18.51
N LEU A 378 -8.06 -3.55 19.80
CA LEU A 378 -7.47 -2.55 20.69
C LEU A 378 -5.99 -2.30 20.36
N LEU A 379 -5.21 -3.35 20.10
CA LEU A 379 -3.80 -3.24 19.70
C LEU A 379 -3.63 -2.60 18.32
N GLU A 380 -4.48 -2.92 17.35
CA GLU A 380 -4.53 -2.24 16.04
C GLU A 380 -4.79 -0.74 16.19
N ARG A 381 -5.74 -0.36 17.08
CA ARG A 381 -6.04 1.04 17.37
C ARG A 381 -4.85 1.75 18.03
N GLN A 382 -4.17 1.09 18.98
CA GLN A 382 -2.96 1.61 19.61
C GLN A 382 -1.85 1.83 18.58
N LEU A 383 -1.50 0.81 17.78
CA LEU A 383 -0.46 0.90 16.75
C LEU A 383 -0.76 2.00 15.73
N LYS A 384 -2.03 2.19 15.34
CA LYS A 384 -2.43 3.28 14.43
C LYS A 384 -2.19 4.67 15.04
N MET A 385 -2.49 4.87 16.33
CA MET A 385 -2.20 6.13 17.02
C MET A 385 -0.68 6.35 17.21
N GLU A 386 0.08 5.29 17.51
CA GLU A 386 1.54 5.37 17.61
C GLU A 386 2.17 5.76 16.26
N LEU A 387 1.72 5.18 15.15
CA LEU A 387 2.14 5.57 13.79
C LEU A 387 1.83 7.04 13.50
N GLU A 388 0.60 7.49 13.73
CA GLU A 388 0.19 8.90 13.53
C GLU A 388 1.04 9.87 14.38
N ILE A 389 1.41 9.48 15.60
CA ILE A 389 2.33 10.25 16.45
C ILE A 389 3.75 10.28 15.86
N LYS A 390 4.26 9.15 15.35
CA LYS A 390 5.59 9.08 14.71
C LYS A 390 5.64 9.90 13.42
N GLU A 391 4.60 9.90 12.60
CA GLU A 391 4.47 10.75 11.41
C GLU A 391 4.50 12.24 11.79
N LYS A 392 3.74 12.64 12.81
CA LYS A 392 3.74 14.02 13.34
C LYS A 392 5.10 14.43 13.94
N MET A 393 5.85 13.50 14.53
CA MET A 393 7.24 13.74 14.97
C MET A 393 8.18 13.92 13.77
N LEU A 394 8.06 13.07 12.75
CA LEU A 394 8.92 13.10 11.56
C LEU A 394 8.70 14.37 10.73
N ALA A 395 7.45 14.83 10.57
CA ALA A 395 7.13 16.10 9.95
C ALA A 395 7.75 17.30 10.72
N LYS A 396 7.69 17.29 12.06
CA LYS A 396 8.36 18.31 12.89
C LYS A 396 9.88 18.29 12.71
N GLN A 397 10.50 17.11 12.62
CA GLN A 397 11.94 16.98 12.37
C GLN A 397 12.32 17.54 11.00
N GLN A 398 11.57 17.24 9.93
CA GLN A 398 11.82 17.79 8.59
C GLN A 398 11.78 19.32 8.59
N VAL A 399 10.80 19.94 9.26
CA VAL A 399 10.73 21.41 9.40
C VAL A 399 11.93 21.97 10.20
N SER A 400 12.38 21.25 11.24
CA SER A 400 13.58 21.61 12.00
C SER A 400 14.84 21.56 11.13
N ASP A 401 15.03 20.47 10.36
CA ASP A 401 16.16 20.29 9.44
C ASP A 401 16.17 21.34 8.33
N MET A 402 15.00 21.74 7.81
CA MET A 402 14.88 22.83 6.83
C MET A 402 15.28 24.18 7.43
N ARG A 403 14.81 24.51 8.65
CA ARG A 403 15.21 25.73 9.37
C ARG A 403 16.72 25.74 9.64
N TYR A 404 17.27 24.63 10.10
CA TYR A 404 18.70 24.50 10.35
C TYR A 404 19.54 24.63 9.07
N LYS A 405 19.08 24.07 7.94
CA LYS A 405 19.70 24.28 6.62
C LYS A 405 19.66 25.75 6.19
N ALA A 406 18.52 26.43 6.38
CA ALA A 406 18.38 27.85 6.05
C ALA A 406 19.33 28.74 6.89
N VAL A 407 19.34 28.56 8.21
CA VAL A 407 20.26 29.26 9.13
C VAL A 407 21.72 28.94 8.82
N ARG A 408 22.04 27.70 8.38
CA ARG A 408 23.38 27.35 7.89
C ARG A 408 23.74 28.13 6.63
N THR A 409 22.87 28.21 5.63
CA THR A 409 23.13 28.98 4.40
C THR A 409 23.24 30.47 4.68
N GLU A 410 22.45 31.01 5.60
CA GLU A 410 22.56 32.40 6.07
C GLU A 410 23.91 32.66 6.76
N ASN A 411 24.34 31.77 7.67
CA ASN A 411 25.66 31.87 8.31
C ASN A 411 26.82 31.75 7.30
N THR A 412 26.70 30.90 6.27
CA THR A 412 27.67 30.82 5.18
C THR A 412 27.69 32.11 4.35
N HIS A 413 26.53 32.71 4.06
CA HIS A 413 26.43 33.98 3.34
C HIS A 413 27.03 35.14 4.16
N LEU A 414 26.66 35.25 5.45
CA LEU A 414 27.21 36.25 6.36
C LEU A 414 28.73 36.10 6.53
N LYS A 415 29.24 34.86 6.65
CA LYS A 415 30.69 34.61 6.64
C LYS A 415 31.34 35.05 5.32
N GLY A 416 30.69 34.79 4.18
CA GLY A 416 31.16 35.29 2.88
C GLY A 416 31.19 36.82 2.79
N MET A 417 30.18 37.51 3.35
CA MET A 417 30.13 38.98 3.43
C MET A 417 31.17 39.58 4.39
N MET A 418 31.52 38.87 5.47
CA MET A 418 32.60 39.28 6.38
C MET A 418 34.00 39.02 5.79
N GLY A 419 34.12 38.14 4.78
CA GLY A 419 35.39 37.76 4.15
C GLY A 419 36.35 37.05 5.10
N ASP A 420 37.58 36.83 4.62
CA ASP A 420 38.70 36.33 5.45
C ASP A 420 39.35 37.50 6.24
N LEU A 421 38.53 38.28 6.96
CA LEU A 421 39.02 39.32 7.87
C LEU A 421 39.54 38.70 9.16
N ASP A 422 40.85 38.87 9.40
CA ASP A 422 41.50 38.50 10.66
C ASP A 422 40.84 39.25 11.85
N PRO A 423 40.30 38.54 12.86
CA PRO A 423 39.66 39.15 14.03
C PRO A 423 40.54 40.16 14.78
N GLY A 424 41.87 40.11 14.63
CA GLY A 424 42.79 41.06 15.26
C GLY A 424 42.66 42.51 14.79
N GLN A 425 42.29 42.79 13.54
CA GLN A 425 42.34 44.16 13.00
C GLN A 425 41.15 45.05 13.37
N TYR A 426 39.95 44.49 13.52
CA TYR A 426 38.73 45.28 13.77
C TYR A 426 38.77 46.04 15.10
N MET A 427 39.48 45.50 16.10
CA MET A 427 39.57 46.09 17.44
C MET A 427 40.54 47.28 17.54
N SER A 428 41.48 47.45 16.59
CA SER A 428 42.55 48.45 16.71
C SER A 428 42.17 49.82 16.15
N MET A 429 41.54 49.84 14.97
CA MET A 429 41.31 51.08 14.22
C MET A 429 40.25 51.99 14.86
N ASP A 430 39.20 51.41 15.43
CA ASP A 430 37.97 52.14 15.80
C ASP A 430 37.88 52.50 17.30
N LEU A 431 38.62 51.78 18.16
CA LEU A 431 38.71 52.14 19.58
C LEU A 431 39.37 53.51 19.80
N SER A 432 40.50 53.76 19.13
CA SER A 432 41.32 54.97 19.35
C SER A 432 40.56 56.27 19.10
N ASN A 433 39.84 56.38 17.97
CA ASN A 433 39.01 57.55 17.65
C ASN A 433 37.82 57.71 18.63
N ARG A 434 37.12 56.61 18.93
CA ARG A 434 35.98 56.62 19.84
C ARG A 434 36.40 57.01 21.26
N GLU A 435 37.59 56.57 21.69
CA GLU A 435 38.15 56.83 23.01
C GLU A 435 38.59 58.28 23.20
N HIS A 436 39.22 58.91 22.19
CA HIS A 436 39.53 60.35 22.25
C HIS A 436 38.26 61.21 22.31
N SER A 437 37.22 60.85 21.54
CA SER A 437 35.91 61.50 21.59
C SER A 437 35.24 61.33 22.97
N ARG A 438 35.33 60.14 23.56
CA ARG A 438 34.78 59.84 24.89
C ARG A 438 35.49 60.63 26.00
N HIS A 439 36.83 60.67 26.01
CA HIS A 439 37.60 61.48 26.97
C HIS A 439 37.29 62.98 26.84
N THR A 440 37.21 63.50 25.61
CA THR A 440 36.84 64.91 25.36
C THR A 440 35.43 65.24 25.89
N SER A 441 34.51 64.28 25.81
CA SER A 441 33.14 64.42 26.33
C SER A 441 33.07 64.33 27.85
N ILE A 442 33.84 63.42 28.46
CA ILE A 442 33.95 63.26 29.91
C ILE A 442 34.50 64.53 30.56
N ASN A 443 35.64 65.07 30.09
CA ASN A 443 36.24 66.28 30.66
C ASN A 443 35.29 67.50 30.63
N LYS A 444 34.41 67.60 29.61
CA LYS A 444 33.36 68.64 29.56
C LYS A 444 32.28 68.42 30.62
N LEU A 445 31.80 67.18 30.76
CA LEU A 445 30.78 66.82 31.75
C LEU A 445 31.29 66.89 33.19
N GLU A 446 32.58 66.65 33.42
CA GLU A 446 33.25 66.82 34.72
C GLU A 446 33.39 68.29 35.09
N TYR A 447 33.84 69.14 34.15
CA TYR A 447 33.88 70.59 34.36
C TYR A 447 32.50 71.18 34.64
N GLU A 448 31.46 70.72 33.92
CA GLU A 448 30.09 71.15 34.16
C GLU A 448 29.51 70.59 35.48
N ASN A 449 29.83 69.35 35.86
CA ASN A 449 29.51 68.82 37.20
C ASN A 449 30.13 69.67 38.30
N GLU A 450 31.40 70.05 38.17
CA GLU A 450 32.08 70.80 39.20
C GLU A 450 31.57 72.25 39.29
N ARG A 451 31.16 72.85 38.15
CA ARG A 451 30.39 74.11 38.14
C ARG A 451 29.06 73.95 38.88
N LEU A 452 28.27 72.92 38.54
CA LEU A 452 26.97 72.64 39.17
C LEU A 452 27.08 72.30 40.66
N ARG A 453 28.15 71.64 41.10
CA ARG A 453 28.47 71.41 42.52
C ARG A 453 28.79 72.69 43.25
N ASN A 454 29.58 73.59 42.64
CA ASN A 454 29.84 74.91 43.20
C ASN A 454 28.56 75.76 43.28
N ASP A 455 27.66 75.66 42.29
CA ASP A 455 26.37 76.36 42.31
C ASP A 455 25.38 75.75 43.32
N LEU A 456 25.36 74.41 43.48
CA LEU A 456 24.64 73.74 44.57
C LEU A 456 25.20 74.10 45.96
N ALA A 457 26.52 74.24 46.11
CA ALA A 457 27.14 74.68 47.35
C ALA A 457 26.73 76.12 47.71
N LYS A 458 26.66 77.03 46.73
CA LYS A 458 26.10 78.39 46.91
C LYS A 458 24.63 78.33 47.32
N LEU A 459 23.81 77.50 46.66
CA LEU A 459 22.39 77.33 47.00
C LEU A 459 22.20 76.77 48.42
N HIS A 460 22.95 75.74 48.82
CA HIS A 460 22.91 75.19 50.19
C HIS A 460 23.46 76.16 51.25
N ALA A 461 24.38 77.06 50.91
CA ALA A 461 24.80 78.15 51.78
C ALA A 461 23.73 79.25 51.92
N THR A 462 22.78 79.34 50.98
CA THR A 462 21.77 80.41 50.89
C THR A 462 20.35 79.95 51.25
N GLY A 463 20.10 78.64 51.40
CA GLY A 463 18.77 78.07 51.67
C GLY A 463 18.76 76.92 52.68
N LYS A 464 18.16 77.17 53.86
CA LYS A 464 17.80 76.16 54.88
C LYS A 464 16.44 76.48 55.51
N SER A 465 15.42 75.65 55.29
CA SER A 465 14.32 75.36 56.24
C SER A 465 13.40 74.26 55.70
N ALA A 466 12.64 73.62 56.60
CA ALA A 466 11.40 72.86 56.36
C ALA A 466 11.46 71.72 55.29
N TRP A 467 11.49 70.43 55.62
CA TRP A 467 10.86 69.71 56.74
C TRP A 467 11.78 68.64 57.37
N ALA A 468 11.48 68.26 58.61
CA ALA A 468 12.07 67.13 59.34
C ALA A 468 10.96 66.21 59.88
N HIS A 469 11.32 65.21 60.71
CA HIS A 469 10.48 64.10 61.20
C HIS A 469 10.29 63.00 60.13
N GLN A 470 11.11 61.94 60.04
CA GLN A 470 11.81 61.13 61.06
C GLN A 470 10.81 60.32 61.93
N ASN A 471 10.87 58.98 62.03
CA ASN A 471 11.82 58.00 61.47
C ASN A 471 11.16 56.65 61.15
N THR A 472 11.75 55.91 60.21
CA THR A 472 11.48 54.47 59.98
C THR A 472 12.82 53.74 59.89
N TYR A 473 12.98 52.64 60.63
CA TYR A 473 14.04 51.63 60.47
C TYR A 473 13.29 50.29 60.22
N GLU A 474 13.47 49.60 59.10
CA GLU A 474 14.64 48.80 58.68
C GLU A 474 14.83 47.52 59.52
N GLU A 475 15.06 46.33 58.95
CA GLU A 475 15.01 45.89 57.54
C GLU A 475 14.85 44.35 57.45
N GLY A 476 14.29 43.85 56.33
CA GLY A 476 14.77 42.59 55.72
C GLY A 476 13.95 41.32 55.96
N GLY A 477 13.75 40.51 54.90
CA GLY A 477 13.32 39.11 55.06
C GLY A 477 12.32 38.52 54.05
N ARG A 478 12.79 38.28 52.82
CA ARG A 478 12.28 37.30 51.82
C ARG A 478 11.89 35.93 52.47
N LEU A 479 11.03 35.07 51.91
CA LEU A 479 10.22 35.02 50.67
C LEU A 479 9.15 33.90 50.77
N SER A 480 8.11 33.95 49.93
CA SER A 480 7.25 32.85 49.46
C SER A 480 6.53 31.92 50.48
N HIS A 481 5.21 32.09 50.56
CA HIS A 481 4.29 30.98 50.78
C HIS A 481 3.07 31.15 49.87
N ASP A 482 2.75 30.11 49.09
CA ASP A 482 1.64 30.08 48.14
C ASP A 482 0.62 29.03 48.60
N ARG A 483 -0.68 29.29 48.41
CA ARG A 483 -1.77 28.40 48.87
C ARG A 483 -3.01 28.50 48.01
N GLU A 484 -3.64 27.35 47.80
CA GLU A 484 -4.93 27.19 47.13
C GLU A 484 -6.07 27.96 47.82
N PRO A 485 -7.08 28.39 47.04
CA PRO A 485 -8.43 28.60 47.52
C PRO A 485 -9.42 27.63 46.83
N ASP A 486 -10.14 26.83 47.63
CA ASP A 486 -11.33 26.09 47.18
C ASP A 486 -12.46 26.23 48.21
N ARG A 487 -13.62 26.75 47.78
CA ARG A 487 -14.92 26.62 48.48
C ARG A 487 -16.11 27.14 47.68
N SER A 488 -17.25 26.49 47.92
CA SER A 488 -18.56 26.72 47.29
C SER A 488 -19.57 27.38 48.23
N THR A 489 -20.72 27.82 47.69
CA THR A 489 -22.03 27.99 48.38
C THR A 489 -23.16 27.88 47.33
N THR A 490 -24.41 27.66 47.76
CA THR A 490 -25.43 26.83 47.07
C THR A 490 -26.77 27.59 46.74
N PRO A 491 -27.90 26.97 46.28
CA PRO A 491 -28.88 27.61 45.38
C PRO A 491 -30.34 27.71 45.93
N PRO A 492 -31.36 27.90 45.07
CA PRO A 492 -32.74 27.45 45.30
C PRO A 492 -33.29 26.46 44.23
N LEU A 493 -34.52 25.92 44.45
CA LEU A 493 -35.18 24.84 43.67
C LEU A 493 -36.58 25.28 43.11
N PRO A 494 -37.60 24.40 42.87
CA PRO A 494 -38.06 23.94 41.54
C PRO A 494 -39.54 24.28 41.22
N PRO A 495 -40.17 23.76 40.12
CA PRO A 495 -40.99 22.53 40.24
C PRO A 495 -41.09 21.61 38.97
N LEU A 496 -41.98 20.59 39.04
CA LEU A 496 -42.29 19.49 38.08
C LEU A 496 -43.79 19.56 37.61
N PRO A 497 -44.39 18.63 36.81
CA PRO A 497 -44.00 17.97 35.53
C PRO A 497 -45.21 17.78 34.53
N PHE A 498 -45.17 16.77 33.63
CA PHE A 498 -46.23 16.27 32.69
C PHE A 498 -46.48 17.10 31.40
N GLN A 499 -47.09 16.62 30.28
CA GLN A 499 -47.80 15.36 29.92
C GLN A 499 -47.37 14.79 28.53
N THR A 500 -47.81 13.56 28.22
CA THR A 500 -47.81 12.91 26.89
C THR A 500 -48.98 13.34 25.97
N LYS A 501 -48.83 13.19 24.63
CA LYS A 501 -49.93 12.90 23.67
C LYS A 501 -49.42 12.46 22.28
N GLU A 502 -50.33 12.16 21.36
CA GLU A 502 -50.22 11.06 20.39
C GLU A 502 -51.00 11.36 19.06
N VAL A 503 -50.61 10.72 17.93
CA VAL A 503 -51.28 10.71 16.58
C VAL A 503 -51.30 12.12 15.88
N THR A 504 -51.34 12.35 14.55
CA THR A 504 -51.84 11.63 13.35
C THR A 504 -51.12 12.06 12.04
N SER A 505 -51.27 11.28 10.96
CA SER A 505 -51.00 11.64 9.53
C SER A 505 -52.15 12.54 8.93
N PRO A 506 -52.23 12.96 7.63
CA PRO A 506 -51.66 12.35 6.40
C PRO A 506 -51.13 13.27 5.24
N LEU A 507 -50.34 12.65 4.36
CA LEU A 507 -50.30 12.70 2.88
C LEU A 507 -50.62 14.00 2.09
N ALA A 508 -49.61 14.52 1.35
CA ALA A 508 -49.72 15.12 0.00
C ALA A 508 -48.33 15.20 -0.69
N SER A 509 -48.29 15.33 -2.02
CA SER A 509 -47.06 15.37 -2.85
C SER A 509 -46.55 16.80 -3.11
N ASP A 510 -45.26 16.97 -3.40
CA ASP A 510 -44.76 17.24 -4.78
C ASP A 510 -43.22 17.18 -4.88
N ASP A 511 -42.70 17.07 -6.11
CA ASP A 511 -41.27 17.07 -6.44
C ASP A 511 -40.67 18.49 -6.44
N GLU A 512 -39.47 18.67 -5.87
CA GLU A 512 -38.43 19.58 -6.41
C GLU A 512 -37.02 19.11 -6.00
N VAL A 513 -36.03 19.43 -6.83
CA VAL A 513 -34.64 18.91 -6.71
C VAL A 513 -33.68 20.02 -6.26
N PHE A 514 -33.16 19.92 -5.03
CA PHE A 514 -31.97 20.68 -4.59
C PHE A 514 -31.02 19.81 -3.74
N PRO A 515 -29.69 19.87 -3.97
CA PRO A 515 -28.72 19.10 -3.20
C PRO A 515 -28.35 19.81 -1.89
N MET A 516 -28.43 19.09 -0.76
CA MET A 516 -28.04 19.58 0.56
C MET A 516 -26.87 18.76 1.14
N SER A 517 -25.90 19.45 1.73
CA SER A 517 -24.68 18.87 2.31
C SER A 517 -24.97 18.00 3.56
N PRO A 518 -24.09 17.04 3.89
CA PRO A 518 -24.29 16.18 5.07
C PRO A 518 -24.19 16.99 6.39
N PRO A 519 -25.00 16.66 7.41
CA PRO A 519 -25.01 17.39 8.67
C PRO A 519 -23.90 16.95 9.63
N ASP A 520 -23.28 17.91 10.32
CA ASP A 520 -22.42 17.65 11.48
C ASP A 520 -23.23 17.07 12.64
N ILE A 521 -22.76 15.95 13.20
CA ILE A 521 -23.42 15.26 14.32
C ILE A 521 -22.47 15.24 15.53
N SER A 522 -22.79 16.02 16.55
CA SER A 522 -22.16 15.88 17.87
C SER A 522 -23.23 15.78 18.95
N PHE A 523 -23.26 14.63 19.64
CA PHE A 523 -24.11 14.40 20.81
C PHE A 523 -23.25 14.51 22.08
N PRO A 524 -23.76 15.09 23.18
CA PRO A 524 -23.06 15.07 24.46
C PRO A 524 -22.85 13.63 24.94
N ALA A 525 -21.60 13.28 25.26
CA ALA A 525 -21.29 12.00 25.89
C ALA A 525 -21.95 11.90 27.27
N SER A 526 -22.37 10.69 27.67
CA SER A 526 -23.04 10.50 28.96
C SER A 526 -22.09 10.79 30.15
N LEU A 527 -22.66 11.19 31.29
CA LEU A 527 -21.90 11.52 32.50
C LEU A 527 -20.93 10.39 32.93
N ALA A 528 -21.33 9.13 32.73
CA ALA A 528 -20.49 7.97 32.99
C ALA A 528 -19.28 7.87 32.05
N ALA A 529 -19.44 8.22 30.76
CA ALA A 529 -18.33 8.29 29.82
C ALA A 529 -17.37 9.45 30.15
N GLN A 530 -17.90 10.59 30.62
CA GLN A 530 -17.06 11.71 31.07
C GLN A 530 -16.23 11.35 32.31
N HIS A 531 -16.82 10.66 33.30
CA HIS A 531 -16.08 10.15 34.45
C HIS A 531 -15.03 9.11 34.06
N PHE A 532 -15.34 8.21 33.11
CA PHE A 532 -14.39 7.23 32.61
C PHE A 532 -13.17 7.91 31.95
N LEU A 533 -13.41 8.91 31.10
CA LEU A 533 -12.33 9.66 30.44
C LEU A 533 -11.41 10.38 31.43
N LEU A 534 -11.97 11.01 32.49
CA LEU A 534 -11.17 11.68 33.52
C LEU A 534 -10.31 10.69 34.34
N GLU A 535 -10.82 9.50 34.64
CA GLU A 535 -10.07 8.47 35.36
C GLU A 535 -8.98 7.83 34.48
N GLU A 536 -9.20 7.62 33.18
CA GLU A 536 -8.13 7.19 32.27
C GLU A 536 -7.10 8.31 32.01
N GLU A 537 -7.50 9.59 31.96
CA GLU A 537 -6.56 10.72 31.87
C GLU A 537 -5.63 10.79 33.10
N LYS A 538 -6.18 10.50 34.29
CA LYS A 538 -5.41 10.38 35.53
C LYS A 538 -4.42 9.20 35.47
N ARG A 539 -4.87 8.01 35.06
CA ARG A 539 -3.99 6.84 34.91
C ARG A 539 -2.90 7.04 33.85
N ALA A 540 -3.20 7.75 32.77
CA ALA A 540 -2.21 8.12 31.76
C ALA A 540 -1.09 9.00 32.36
N LYS A 541 -1.43 9.98 33.21
CA LYS A 541 -0.45 10.82 33.93
C LYS A 541 0.35 10.04 34.97
N GLU A 542 -0.27 9.08 35.66
CA GLU A 542 0.43 8.18 36.58
C GLU A 542 1.42 7.25 35.85
N LEU A 543 1.03 6.71 34.68
CA LEU A 543 1.89 5.90 33.82
C LEU A 543 3.03 6.72 33.18
N GLU A 544 2.76 7.95 32.73
CA GLU A 544 3.77 8.89 32.23
C GLU A 544 4.82 9.18 33.31
N LYS A 545 4.39 9.45 34.55
CA LYS A 545 5.30 9.67 35.69
C LYS A 545 6.16 8.44 35.98
N LEU A 546 5.59 7.24 35.90
CA LEU A 546 6.34 5.99 36.08
C LEU A 546 7.36 5.76 34.96
N LEU A 547 6.98 6.01 33.70
CA LEU A 547 7.87 5.94 32.54
C LEU A 547 9.04 6.91 32.65
N ASN A 548 8.77 8.17 32.98
CA ASN A 548 9.82 9.19 33.17
C ASN A 548 10.78 8.79 34.31
N THR A 549 10.26 8.28 35.43
CA THR A 549 11.09 7.77 36.54
C THR A 549 12.01 6.63 36.09
N HIS A 550 11.52 5.71 35.26
CA HIS A 550 12.32 4.59 34.74
C HIS A 550 13.35 5.07 33.69
N ILE A 551 13.00 6.04 32.85
CA ILE A 551 13.92 6.68 31.90
C ILE A 551 15.08 7.36 32.63
N ASP A 552 14.80 8.13 33.68
CA ASP A 552 15.83 8.77 34.52
C ASP A 552 16.78 7.75 35.15
N GLU A 553 16.26 6.60 35.59
CA GLU A 553 17.06 5.52 36.17
C GLU A 553 17.90 4.77 35.13
N LEU A 554 17.36 4.52 33.93
CA LEU A 554 18.11 3.97 32.80
C LEU A 554 19.22 4.92 32.33
N GLN A 555 18.96 6.23 32.28
CA GLN A 555 19.99 7.24 32.00
C GLN A 555 21.08 7.22 33.06
N ARG A 556 20.72 7.26 34.35
CA ARG A 556 21.66 7.21 35.48
C ARG A 556 22.52 5.94 35.50
N HIS A 557 21.94 4.79 35.17
CA HIS A 557 22.69 3.53 35.03
C HIS A 557 23.62 3.54 33.80
N THR A 558 23.18 4.15 32.69
CA THR A 558 23.99 4.32 31.48
C THR A 558 25.19 5.24 31.73
N GLU A 559 24.98 6.40 32.39
CA GLU A 559 26.04 7.32 32.78
C GLU A 559 27.03 6.69 33.76
N PHE A 560 26.54 5.99 34.79
CA PHE A 560 27.38 5.24 35.72
C PHE A 560 28.27 4.22 35.00
N THR A 561 27.70 3.48 34.06
CA THR A 561 28.41 2.50 33.22
C THR A 561 29.45 3.19 32.33
N LEU A 562 29.08 4.27 31.64
CA LEU A 562 29.98 5.03 30.76
C LEU A 562 31.16 5.63 31.55
N ASN A 563 30.90 6.20 32.72
CA ASN A 563 31.90 6.80 33.61
C ASN A 563 32.86 5.73 34.16
N LYS A 564 32.35 4.54 34.54
CA LYS A 564 33.16 3.38 34.95
C LYS A 564 34.15 2.96 33.87
N TYR A 565 33.71 2.80 32.62
CA TYR A 565 34.59 2.42 31.51
C TYR A 565 35.52 3.56 31.07
N THR A 566 35.09 4.81 31.14
CA THR A 566 35.94 5.97 30.83
C THR A 566 37.09 6.11 31.83
N LYS A 567 36.82 5.96 33.14
CA LYS A 567 37.87 5.93 34.18
C LYS A 567 38.82 4.73 34.01
N LEU A 568 38.30 3.54 33.67
CA LEU A 568 39.13 2.37 33.35
C LEU A 568 40.04 2.59 32.13
N LYS A 569 39.61 3.38 31.14
CA LYS A 569 40.42 3.75 29.97
C LYS A 569 41.49 4.79 30.32
N GLN A 570 41.16 5.76 31.17
CA GLN A 570 42.08 6.82 31.58
C GLN A 570 43.18 6.28 32.51
N ASN A 571 42.85 5.37 33.42
CA ASN A 571 43.80 4.62 34.27
C ASN A 571 44.64 3.54 33.52
N ARG A 572 44.60 3.53 32.17
CA ARG A 572 45.46 2.70 31.30
C ARG A 572 46.39 3.52 30.41
N HIS A 573 46.40 4.85 30.58
CA HIS A 573 47.30 5.78 29.89
C HIS A 573 48.19 6.57 30.87
N ILE A 574 48.39 6.01 32.07
CA ILE A 574 49.38 6.36 33.09
C ILE A 574 50.09 5.05 33.45
#